data_AF-A0A524CD53-F1
#
_entry.id   AF-A0A524CD53-F1
#
_cell.length_a   1.000
_cell.length_b   1.000
_cell.length_c   1.000
_cell.angle_alpha   90.00
_cell.angle_beta   90.00
_cell.angle_gamma   90.00
#
_symmetry.space_group_name_H-M   'P 1'
#
loop_
_entity.id
_entity.type
_entity.pdbx_description
1 polymer ?
#
loop_
_entity_poly.entity_id
_entity_poly.type
_entity_poly.pdbx_seq_one_letter_code
_entity_poly.pdbx_strand_id
1 'polypeptide(L)'
;MKNKKSMKEIIEIIKNKDSKLEDIKSIVIKIKEKIHADYDIIFHESKNVNIYHNLLKEIGYIEGIVNFIIEGVFDNENMWEEIVVHLDNISQIYSEYDLEFKMDI
;
A
#
# COMPACT_ATOMS: atom_id res chain seq x y z
N MET A 1 14.52 -9.43 16.38
CA MET A 1 14.45 -8.63 15.14
C MET A 1 13.09 -8.87 14.51
N LYS A 2 12.28 -7.83 14.30
CA LYS A 2 11.11 -7.95 13.43
C LYS A 2 11.63 -8.01 11.99
N ASN A 3 11.24 -9.04 11.23
CA ASN A 3 11.61 -9.15 9.83
C ASN A 3 10.74 -8.18 9.03
N LYS A 4 11.27 -6.99 8.74
CA LYS A 4 10.62 -6.00 7.88
C LYS A 4 10.37 -6.61 6.50
N LYS A 5 9.19 -6.37 5.94
CA LYS A 5 8.72 -6.84 4.65
C LYS A 5 8.84 -5.75 3.58
N SER A 6 9.33 -6.13 2.41
CA SER A 6 9.34 -5.32 1.19
C SER A 6 7.96 -5.29 0.53
N MET A 7 7.66 -4.28 -0.30
CA MET A 7 6.36 -4.20 -1.00
C MET A 7 6.05 -5.48 -1.82
N LYS A 8 7.07 -6.07 -2.45
CA LYS A 8 6.92 -7.34 -3.18
C LYS A 8 6.41 -8.48 -2.29
N GLU A 9 7.00 -8.64 -1.10
CA GLU A 9 6.55 -9.66 -0.14
C GLU A 9 5.13 -9.38 0.37
N ILE A 10 4.75 -8.10 0.50
CA ILE A 10 3.40 -7.68 0.91
C ILE A 10 2.38 -8.06 -0.15
N ILE A 11 2.68 -7.81 -1.41
CA ILE A 11 1.85 -8.20 -2.55
C ILE A 11 1.69 -9.71 -2.60
N GLU A 12 2.74 -10.49 -2.35
CA GLU A 12 2.66 -11.95 -2.26
C GLU A 12 1.72 -12.42 -1.14
N ILE A 13 1.74 -11.76 0.03
CA ILE A 13 0.82 -12.04 1.14
C ILE A 13 -0.64 -11.75 0.75
N ILE A 14 -0.90 -10.63 0.07
CA ILE A 14 -2.25 -10.22 -0.35
C ILE A 14 -2.78 -11.13 -1.46
N LYS A 15 -1.93 -11.51 -2.42
CA LYS A 15 -2.28 -12.44 -3.50
C LYS A 15 -2.65 -13.83 -3.01
N ASN A 16 -2.21 -14.23 -1.82
CA ASN A 16 -2.40 -15.61 -1.37
C ASN A 16 -3.87 -15.98 -1.08
N LYS A 17 -4.84 -15.06 -1.14
CA LYS A 17 -6.31 -15.25 -1.00
C LYS A 17 -6.81 -15.98 0.27
N ASP A 18 -5.94 -16.67 1.01
CA ASP A 18 -6.18 -17.33 2.30
C ASP A 18 -6.08 -16.32 3.47
N SER A 19 -5.54 -15.14 3.20
CA SER A 19 -5.50 -14.02 4.16
C SER A 19 -6.91 -13.50 4.41
N LYS A 20 -7.28 -13.31 5.68
CA LYS A 20 -8.60 -12.76 6.01
C LYS A 20 -8.69 -11.30 5.56
N LEU A 21 -9.88 -10.85 5.19
CA LEU A 21 -10.14 -9.46 4.79
C LEU A 21 -9.67 -8.45 5.86
N GLU A 22 -9.85 -8.81 7.13
CA GLU A 22 -9.41 -8.01 8.27
C GLU A 22 -7.88 -7.88 8.34
N ASP A 23 -7.13 -8.92 7.96
CA ASP A 23 -5.67 -8.89 7.92
C ASP A 23 -5.19 -7.93 6.82
N ILE A 24 -5.86 -7.94 5.67
CA ILE A 24 -5.54 -7.07 4.54
C ILE A 24 -5.86 -5.62 4.88
N LYS A 25 -7.01 -5.35 5.52
CA LYS A 25 -7.30 -4.02 6.04
C LYS A 25 -6.22 -3.53 7.00
N SER A 26 -5.73 -4.39 7.89
CA SER A 26 -4.63 -4.04 8.80
C SER A 26 -3.34 -3.73 8.05
N ILE A 27 -3.00 -4.50 7.01
CA ILE A 27 -1.82 -4.27 6.17
C ILE A 27 -1.91 -2.90 5.48
N VAL A 28 -3.06 -2.57 4.88
CA VAL A 28 -3.29 -1.29 4.18
C VAL A 28 -3.12 -0.09 5.14
N ILE A 29 -3.64 -0.19 6.35
CA ILE A 29 -3.45 0.84 7.39
C ILE A 29 -1.96 1.03 7.69
N LYS A 30 -1.22 -0.05 7.89
CA LYS A 30 0.22 0.02 8.18
C LYS A 30 1.03 0.57 6.99
N ILE A 31 0.63 0.31 5.74
CA ILE A 31 1.25 0.91 4.55
C ILE A 31 1.06 2.43 4.57
N LYS A 32 -0.14 2.91 4.89
CA LYS A 32 -0.44 4.35 5.03
C LYS A 32 0.40 4.98 6.13
N GLU A 33 0.49 4.34 7.30
CA GLU A 33 1.36 4.78 8.40
C GLU A 33 2.83 4.86 7.97
N LYS A 34 3.32 3.91 7.17
CA LYS A 34 4.68 3.96 6.61
C LYS A 34 4.87 5.14 5.66
N ILE A 35 3.93 5.37 4.73
CA ILE A 35 3.97 6.53 3.81
C ILE A 35 4.00 7.85 4.61
N HIS A 36 3.23 7.94 5.70
CA HIS A 36 3.28 9.10 6.59
C HIS A 36 4.61 9.21 7.34
N ALA A 37 5.17 8.11 7.83
CA ALA A 37 6.46 8.12 8.53
C ALA A 37 7.62 8.51 7.59
N ASP A 38 7.50 8.18 6.31
CA ASP A 38 8.46 8.57 5.29
C ASP A 38 8.26 10.00 4.80
N TYR A 39 7.23 10.71 5.27
CA TYR A 39 6.93 12.07 4.82
C TYR A 39 8.16 12.97 4.93
N ASP A 40 8.86 13.00 6.08
CA ASP A 40 10.04 13.86 6.26
C ASP A 40 11.20 13.50 5.32
N ILE A 41 11.35 12.22 4.96
CA ILE A 41 12.36 11.75 4.00
C ILE A 41 11.96 12.16 2.58
N ILE A 42 10.68 11.98 2.24
CA ILE A 42 10.12 12.36 0.94
C ILE A 42 10.15 13.87 0.75
N PHE A 43 9.92 14.65 1.82
CA PHE A 43 9.66 16.09 1.79
C PHE A 43 10.87 16.96 2.18
N HIS A 44 12.05 16.35 2.38
CA HIS A 44 13.27 17.11 2.69
C HIS A 44 13.67 18.09 1.58
N GLU A 45 13.15 17.89 0.36
CA GLU A 45 13.17 18.87 -0.73
C GLU A 45 11.74 19.24 -1.15
N SER A 46 11.42 20.54 -1.13
CA SER A 46 10.10 21.10 -1.49
C SER A 46 9.59 20.75 -2.90
N LYS A 47 10.38 20.03 -3.71
CA LYS A 47 10.03 19.55 -5.06
C LYS A 47 9.18 18.27 -5.06
N ASN A 48 9.06 17.61 -3.91
CA ASN A 48 8.50 16.25 -3.81
C ASN A 48 7.06 16.18 -3.28
N VAL A 49 6.39 17.33 -3.13
CA VAL A 49 4.99 17.42 -2.65
C VAL A 49 4.04 16.59 -3.51
N ASN A 50 4.29 16.52 -4.82
CA ASN A 50 3.48 15.75 -5.74
C ASN A 50 3.63 14.23 -5.53
N ILE A 51 4.81 13.77 -5.09
CA ILE A 51 5.07 12.35 -4.83
C ILE A 51 4.21 11.87 -3.67
N TYR A 52 4.23 12.62 -2.57
CA TYR A 52 3.42 12.30 -1.41
C TYR A 52 1.93 12.30 -1.72
N HIS A 53 1.45 13.28 -2.49
CA HIS A 53 0.06 13.28 -2.95
C HIS A 53 -0.27 12.06 -3.83
N ASN A 54 0.62 11.65 -4.72
CA ASN A 54 0.43 10.45 -5.54
C ASN A 54 0.35 9.19 -4.66
N LEU A 55 1.27 9.04 -3.69
CA LEU A 55 1.24 7.92 -2.74
C LEU A 55 -0.06 7.88 -1.93
N LEU A 56 -0.53 9.04 -1.44
CA LEU A 56 -1.80 9.13 -0.71
C LEU A 56 -3.01 8.82 -1.60
N LYS A 57 -2.93 9.15 -2.89
CA LYS A 57 -3.99 8.83 -3.85
C LYS A 57 -4.06 7.33 -4.07
N GLU A 58 -2.93 6.65 -4.31
CA GLU A 58 -2.88 5.20 -4.48
C GLU A 58 -3.42 4.46 -3.24
N ILE A 59 -2.98 4.84 -2.04
CA ILE A 59 -3.48 4.19 -0.81
C ILE A 59 -4.96 4.49 -0.55
N GLY A 60 -5.45 5.67 -0.93
CA GLY A 60 -6.87 6.03 -0.84
C GLY A 60 -7.75 5.16 -1.74
N TYR A 61 -7.29 4.81 -2.95
CA TYR A 61 -8.00 3.85 -3.81
C TYR A 61 -8.06 2.47 -3.16
N ILE A 62 -6.94 1.97 -2.62
CA ILE A 62 -6.90 0.68 -1.94
C ILE A 62 -7.85 0.66 -0.74
N GLU A 63 -7.85 1.71 0.10
CA GLU A 63 -8.79 1.84 1.23
C GLU A 63 -10.25 1.77 0.76
N GLY A 64 -10.57 2.44 -0.35
CA GLY A 64 -11.90 2.39 -0.97
C GLY A 64 -12.29 0.97 -1.40
N ILE A 65 -11.41 0.29 -2.13
CA ILE A 65 -11.65 -1.07 -2.62
C ILE A 65 -11.85 -2.05 -1.44
N VAL A 66 -10.99 -2.01 -0.43
CA VAL A 66 -11.10 -2.87 0.76
C VAL A 66 -12.42 -2.64 1.49
N ASN A 67 -12.85 -1.39 1.65
CA ASN A 67 -14.13 -1.09 2.29
C ASN A 67 -15.31 -1.63 1.46
N PHE A 68 -15.28 -1.47 0.14
CA PHE A 68 -16.31 -2.00 -0.75
C PHE A 68 -16.41 -3.53 -0.72
N ILE A 69 -15.27 -4.22 -0.62
CA ILE A 69 -15.25 -5.67 -0.43
C ILE A 69 -15.88 -6.05 0.92
N ILE A 70 -15.50 -5.38 2.00
CA ILE A 70 -16.02 -5.64 3.35
C ILE A 70 -17.54 -5.41 3.42
N GLU A 71 -18.03 -4.38 2.75
CA GLU A 71 -19.47 -4.07 2.66
C GLU A 71 -20.23 -5.05 1.76
N GLY A 72 -19.53 -5.97 1.08
CA GLY A 72 -20.14 -6.97 0.18
C GLY A 72 -20.74 -6.37 -1.09
N VAL A 73 -20.26 -5.19 -1.51
CA VAL A 73 -20.82 -4.43 -2.64
C VAL A 73 -20.32 -4.98 -3.98
N PHE A 74 -19.11 -5.55 -4.03
CA PHE A 74 -18.47 -6.03 -5.26
C PHE A 74 -17.98 -7.48 -5.16
N ASP A 75 -17.81 -8.09 -6.33
CA ASP A 75 -17.23 -9.42 -6.47
C ASP A 75 -15.72 -9.39 -6.15
N ASN A 76 -15.29 -10.35 -5.34
CA ASN A 76 -13.99 -10.33 -4.66
C ASN A 76 -12.81 -10.34 -5.64
N GLU A 77 -12.89 -11.11 -6.72
CA GLU A 77 -11.71 -11.49 -7.49
C GLU A 77 -11.09 -10.33 -8.28
N ASN A 78 -11.89 -9.53 -8.99
CA ASN A 78 -11.40 -8.38 -9.76
C ASN A 78 -10.89 -7.25 -8.85
N MET A 79 -11.48 -7.10 -7.66
CA MET A 79 -11.09 -6.06 -6.71
C MET A 79 -9.73 -6.37 -6.05
N TRP A 80 -9.40 -7.67 -5.88
CA TRP A 80 -8.08 -8.08 -5.39
C TRP A 80 -6.96 -7.73 -6.38
N GLU A 81 -7.20 -7.92 -7.67
CA GLU A 81 -6.25 -7.54 -8.71
C GLU A 81 -6.00 -6.02 -8.71
N GLU A 82 -7.05 -5.23 -8.53
CA GLU A 82 -6.94 -3.77 -8.47
C GLU A 82 -6.13 -3.30 -7.25
N ILE A 83 -6.32 -3.92 -6.07
CA ILE A 83 -5.48 -3.66 -4.89
C ILE A 83 -4.01 -3.92 -5.22
N VAL A 84 -3.70 -5.03 -5.89
CA VAL A 84 -2.32 -5.37 -6.29
C VAL A 84 -1.74 -4.32 -7.23
N VAL A 85 -2.49 -3.86 -8.23
CA VAL A 85 -2.04 -2.82 -9.17
C VAL A 85 -1.64 -1.55 -8.43
N HIS A 86 -2.47 -1.07 -7.50
CA HIS A 86 -2.15 0.13 -6.73
C HIS A 86 -0.95 -0.07 -5.78
N LEU A 87 -0.75 -1.27 -5.23
CA LEU A 87 0.44 -1.57 -4.43
C LEU A 87 1.71 -1.59 -5.28
N ASP A 88 1.64 -2.14 -6.49
CA ASP A 88 2.74 -2.07 -7.47
C ASP A 88 3.04 -0.63 -7.86
N ASN A 89 2.03 0.23 -8.04
CA ASN A 89 2.23 1.67 -8.29
C ASN A 89 2.96 2.36 -7.13
N ILE A 90 2.60 2.05 -5.89
CA ILE A 90 3.33 2.55 -4.71
C ILE A 90 4.78 2.08 -4.76
N SER A 91 5.03 0.80 -5.08
CA SER A 91 6.38 0.25 -5.23
C SER A 91 7.19 0.98 -6.31
N GLN A 92 6.56 1.31 -7.44
CA GLN A 92 7.19 2.03 -8.55
C GLN A 92 7.54 3.45 -8.13
N ILE A 93 6.62 4.17 -7.49
CA ILE A 93 6.88 5.52 -6.97
C ILE A 93 8.08 5.49 -6.02
N TYR A 94 8.15 4.56 -5.06
CA TYR A 94 9.33 4.45 -4.19
C TYR A 94 10.63 4.23 -4.98
N SER A 95 10.59 3.37 -6.00
CA SER A 95 11.77 3.04 -6.81
C SER A 95 12.22 4.22 -7.70
N GLU A 96 11.29 4.99 -8.26
CA GLU A 96 11.58 6.16 -9.09
C GLU A 96 12.35 7.26 -8.35
N TYR A 97 12.23 7.28 -7.02
CA TYR A 97 12.85 8.28 -6.16
C TYR A 97 13.94 7.69 -5.24
N ASP A 98 14.48 6.51 -5.57
CA ASP A 98 15.53 5.81 -4.80
C ASP A 98 15.16 5.60 -3.32
N LEU A 99 13.87 5.43 -3.01
CA LEU A 99 13.35 5.16 -1.67
C LEU A 99 13.17 3.66 -1.46
N GLU A 100 13.49 3.18 -0.25
CA GLU A 100 13.27 1.78 0.12
C GLU A 100 11.97 1.59 0.90
N PHE A 101 11.02 0.84 0.33
CA PHE A 101 9.81 0.44 1.06
C PHE A 101 10.07 -0.80 1.92
N LYS A 102 10.11 -0.63 3.24
CA LYS A 102 10.19 -1.72 4.23
C LYS A 102 9.40 -1.42 5.50
N MET A 103 8.49 -2.32 5.89
CA MET A 103 7.64 -2.13 7.08
C MET A 103 7.46 -3.41 7.89
N ASP A 104 7.06 -3.27 9.15
CA ASP A 104 6.68 -4.40 9.99
C ASP A 104 5.24 -4.83 9.65
N ILE A 105 5.00 -6.14 9.48
CA ILE A 105 3.67 -6.75 9.34
C ILE A 105 3.40 -7.66 10.52
#